data_AF-A0A484LJ46-F1
#
_entry.id   AF-A0A484LJ46-F1
#
_cell.length_a   1.000
_cell.length_b   1.000
_cell.length_c   1.000
_cell.angle_alpha   90.00
_cell.angle_beta   90.00
_cell.angle_gamma   90.00
#
_symmetry.space_group_name_H-M   'P 1'
#
loop_
_entity.id
_entity.type
_entity.pdbx_description
1 polymer ?
#
loop_
_entity_poly.entity_id
_entity_poly.type
_entity_poly.pdbx_seq_one_letter_code
_entity_poly.pdbx_strand_id
1 'polypeptide(L)'
;MCTTCKDVNQVALVAIGATMVGSITFSKKEHDYARKGDEFGYFSFGGSTVICVFEKGSIKIDEDLLENSARSLETLVLVGMQLGVSIKKHAGVRSKLENLSIET
;
A
#
# COMPACT_ATOMS: atom_id res chain seq x y z
N MET A 1 12.26 -0.66 2.55
CA MET A 1 12.18 -1.25 1.20
C MET A 1 11.28 -0.38 0.34
N CYS A 2 11.77 0.15 -0.78
CA CYS A 2 10.98 1.00 -1.68
C CYS A 2 10.51 0.16 -2.88
N THR A 3 9.20 0.17 -3.15
CA THR A 3 8.56 -0.60 -4.22
C THR A 3 7.69 0.30 -5.07
N THR A 4 7.55 -0.04 -6.35
CA THR A 4 6.62 0.62 -7.26
C THR A 4 5.31 -0.17 -7.29
N CYS A 5 4.18 0.51 -7.07
CA CYS A 5 2.85 -0.06 -7.18
C CYS A 5 2.11 0.62 -8.35
N LYS A 6 1.25 -0.13 -9.05
CA LYS A 6 0.47 0.41 -10.19
C LYS A 6 -0.48 1.53 -9.77
N ASP A 7 -1.08 1.41 -8.59
CA ASP A 7 -2.09 2.35 -8.10
C ASP A 7 -1.46 3.55 -7.39
N VAL A 8 -0.29 3.35 -6.78
CA VAL A 8 0.48 4.35 -6.05
C VAL A 8 1.95 4.24 -6.49
N ASN A 9 2.40 5.22 -7.28
CA ASN A 9 3.74 5.31 -7.88
C ASN A 9 4.85 4.74 -6.99
N GLN A 10 5.12 5.39 -5.85
CA GLN A 10 6.19 5.01 -4.94
C GLN A 10 5.59 4.77 -3.55
N VAL A 11 5.94 3.61 -3.00
CA VAL A 11 5.61 3.22 -1.63
C VAL A 11 6.88 2.75 -0.95
N ALA A 12 7.13 3.22 0.26
CA ALA A 12 8.14 2.67 1.14
C ALA A 12 7.46 1.88 2.26
N LEU A 13 7.84 0.60 2.38
CA LEU A 13 7.45 -0.23 3.52
C LEU A 13 8.66 -0.38 4.43
N VAL A 14 8.48 0.01 5.69
CA VAL A 14 9.47 -0.10 6.76
C VAL A 14 8.96 -1.13 7.76
N ALA A 15 9.57 -2.30 7.74
CA ALA A 15 9.29 -3.35 8.72
C ALA A 15 10.11 -3.10 9.99
N ILE A 16 9.44 -3.01 11.14
CA ILE A 16 10.04 -2.77 12.45
C ILE A 16 9.71 -3.98 13.33
N GLY A 17 10.74 -4.68 13.77
CA GLY A 17 10.59 -5.73 14.77
C GLY A 17 10.47 -5.14 16.17
N ALA A 18 9.55 -5.67 16.98
CA ALA A 18 9.50 -5.38 18.41
C ALA A 18 10.20 -6.49 19.23
N THR A 19 9.95 -6.53 20.54
CA THR A 19 10.44 -7.60 21.40
C THR A 19 9.96 -8.98 20.91
N MET A 20 10.91 -9.91 20.78
CA MET A 20 10.73 -11.30 20.32
C MET A 20 10.55 -11.50 18.81
N VAL A 21 10.84 -10.53 17.95
CA VAL A 21 10.93 -10.82 16.50
C VAL A 21 12.21 -11.57 16.19
N GLY A 22 12.06 -12.83 15.74
CA GLY A 22 13.16 -13.72 15.41
C GLY A 22 13.82 -13.37 14.07
N SER A 23 13.03 -12.95 13.08
CA SER A 23 13.55 -12.45 11.79
C SER A 23 12.50 -11.68 11.00
N ILE A 24 12.97 -10.86 10.05
CA ILE A 24 12.16 -10.17 9.04
C ILE A 24 12.66 -10.65 7.68
N THR A 25 11.79 -11.30 6.91
CA THR A 25 12.14 -11.82 5.58
C THR A 25 11.29 -11.12 4.54
N PHE A 26 11.94 -10.52 3.54
CA PHE A 26 11.25 -9.94 2.38
C PHE A 26 11.22 -10.98 1.24
N SER A 27 10.02 -11.30 0.77
CA SER A 27 9.82 -12.19 -0.39
C SER A 27 10.05 -11.44 -1.71
N LYS A 28 9.92 -10.11 -1.69
CA LYS A 28 10.11 -9.21 -2.83
C LYS A 28 11.52 -8.61 -2.86
N LYS A 29 12.07 -8.45 -4.07
CA LYS A 29 13.39 -7.83 -4.31
C LYS A 29 13.26 -6.34 -4.58
N GLU A 30 14.37 -5.61 -4.44
CA GLU A 30 14.43 -4.18 -4.73
C GLU A 30 14.06 -3.95 -6.20
N HIS A 31 13.28 -2.89 -6.45
CA HIS A 31 12.73 -2.54 -7.77
C HIS A 31 11.71 -3.51 -8.38
N ASP A 32 11.28 -4.54 -7.64
CA ASP A 32 10.21 -5.41 -8.11
C ASP A 32 8.85 -4.68 -8.08
N TYR A 33 7.96 -5.04 -9.00
CA TYR A 33 6.61 -4.50 -8.99
C TYR A 33 5.74 -5.31 -8.03
N ALA A 34 5.01 -4.60 -7.16
CA ALA A 34 4.05 -5.20 -6.24
C ALA A 34 2.62 -4.78 -6.63
N ARG A 35 1.70 -5.74 -6.66
CA ARG A 35 0.26 -5.49 -6.80
C ARG A 35 -0.39 -5.55 -5.42
N LYS A 36 -1.53 -4.87 -5.28
CA LYS A 36 -2.35 -4.97 -4.07
C LYS A 36 -2.69 -6.43 -3.81
N GLY A 37 -2.35 -6.92 -2.62
CA GLY A 37 -2.57 -8.31 -2.19
C GLY A 37 -1.43 -9.28 -2.49
N ASP A 38 -0.37 -8.86 -3.20
CA ASP A 38 0.82 -9.69 -3.34
C ASP A 38 1.57 -9.81 -1.99
N GLU A 39 2.15 -10.97 -1.73
CA GLU A 39 3.00 -11.18 -0.56
C GLU A 39 4.28 -10.34 -0.67
N PHE A 40 4.55 -9.53 0.36
CA PHE A 40 5.75 -8.69 0.42
C PHE A 40 6.86 -9.30 1.29
N GLY A 41 6.47 -10.05 2.32
CA GLY A 41 7.36 -10.63 3.30
C GLY A 41 6.61 -11.00 4.58
N TYR A 42 7.35 -11.52 5.56
CA TYR A 42 6.79 -11.97 6.83
C TYR A 42 7.75 -11.71 8.00
N PHE A 43 7.18 -11.68 9.19
CA PHE A 43 7.90 -11.65 10.46
C PHE A 43 7.86 -13.04 11.08
N SER A 44 9.00 -13.57 11.53
CA SER A 44 9.05 -14.82 12.28
C SER A 44 9.03 -14.53 13.77
N PHE A 45 7.94 -14.94 14.45
CA PHE A 45 7.73 -14.86 15.90
C PHE A 45 7.60 -13.41 16.45
N GLY A 46 6.85 -13.23 17.54
CA GLY A 46 6.72 -11.94 18.24
C GLY A 46 5.73 -10.92 17.66
N GLY A 47 5.65 -9.77 18.33
CA GLY A 47 4.89 -8.62 17.86
C GLY A 47 5.70 -7.82 16.84
N SER A 48 5.07 -7.41 15.75
CA SER A 48 5.73 -6.66 14.68
C SER A 48 4.96 -5.38 14.36
N THR A 49 5.64 -4.43 13.72
CA THR A 49 5.05 -3.19 13.25
C THR A 49 5.53 -2.90 11.84
N VAL A 50 4.65 -2.37 11.00
CA VAL A 50 5.02 -1.89 9.66
C VAL A 50 4.61 -0.44 9.53
N ILE A 51 5.48 0.36 8.92
CA ILE A 51 5.17 1.72 8.50
C ILE A 51 5.11 1.73 6.97
N CYS A 52 3.98 2.18 6.44
CA CYS A 52 3.79 2.38 5.01
C CYS A 52 3.81 3.88 4.71
N VAL A 53 4.75 4.31 3.87
CA VAL A 53 4.89 5.69 3.42
C VAL A 53 4.54 5.75 1.94
N PHE A 54 3.68 6.70 1.58
CA PHE A 54 3.19 6.88 0.22
C PHE A 54 3.64 8.23 -0.33
N GLU A 55 3.78 8.32 -1.66
CA GLU A 55 4.02 9.61 -2.33
C GLU A 55 2.92 10.63 -1.95
N LYS A 56 3.31 11.88 -1.70
CA LYS A 56 2.37 12.95 -1.33
C LYS A 56 1.29 13.08 -2.42
N GLY A 57 0.03 13.05 -2.01
CA GLY A 57 -1.10 13.16 -2.93
C GLY A 57 -1.30 11.92 -3.81
N SER A 58 -0.85 10.74 -3.36
CA SER A 58 -1.17 9.46 -4.02
C SER A 58 -2.33 8.70 -3.37
N ILE A 59 -2.61 8.95 -2.07
CA ILE A 59 -3.66 8.28 -1.30
C ILE A 59 -4.50 9.30 -0.52
N LYS A 60 -5.82 9.11 -0.48
CA LYS A 60 -6.72 9.74 0.49
C LYS A 60 -6.93 8.73 1.63
N ILE A 61 -6.46 9.04 2.82
CA ILE A 61 -6.70 8.25 4.04
C ILE A 61 -8.14 8.48 4.50
N ASP A 62 -8.76 7.44 5.08
CA ASP A 62 -10.13 7.51 5.58
C ASP A 62 -10.25 8.50 6.75
N GLU A 63 -11.41 9.17 6.83
CA GLU A 63 -11.63 10.29 7.74
C GLU A 63 -11.62 9.86 9.21
N ASP A 64 -12.13 8.66 9.52
CA ASP A 64 -12.11 8.06 10.85
C ASP A 64 -10.67 7.84 11.37
N LEU A 65 -9.76 7.38 10.50
CA LEU A 65 -8.35 7.21 10.85
C LEU A 65 -7.67 8.55 11.13
N LEU A 66 -7.99 9.59 10.36
CA LEU A 66 -7.45 10.94 10.56
C LEU A 66 -7.96 11.55 11.87
N GLU A 67 -9.24 11.42 12.17
CA GLU A 67 -9.85 11.91 13.42
C GLU A 67 -9.29 11.19 14.65
N ASN A 68 -9.17 9.86 14.60
CA ASN A 68 -8.58 9.08 15.69
C ASN A 68 -7.11 9.46 15.89
N SER A 69 -6.35 9.61 14.81
CA SER A 69 -4.94 10.03 14.87
C SER A 69 -4.79 11.43 15.48
N ALA A 70 -5.65 12.39 15.11
CA ALA A 70 -5.64 13.74 15.67
C ALA A 70 -5.93 13.75 17.19
N ARG A 71 -6.62 12.74 17.69
CA ARG A 71 -6.93 12.54 19.11
C ARG A 71 -5.94 11.61 19.82
N SER A 72 -4.87 11.17 19.15
CA SER A 72 -3.91 10.18 19.66
C SER A 72 -4.57 8.87 20.10
N LEU A 73 -5.61 8.46 19.38
CA LEU A 73 -6.29 7.17 19.58
C LEU A 73 -5.77 6.15 18.57
N GLU A 74 -5.44 4.96 19.07
CA GLU A 74 -5.15 3.82 18.24
C GLU A 74 -6.43 3.24 17.63
N THR A 75 -6.41 2.96 16.34
CA THR A 75 -7.53 2.31 15.66
C THR A 75 -7.22 0.84 15.44
N LEU A 76 -8.03 -0.04 16.04
CA LEU A 76 -8.01 -1.46 15.70
C LEU A 76 -8.61 -1.66 14.30
N VAL A 77 -7.81 -2.22 13.39
CA VAL A 77 -8.23 -2.54 12.02
C VAL A 77 -8.07 -4.03 11.75
N LEU A 78 -8.99 -4.59 10.96
CA LEU A 78 -9.00 -6.00 10.56
C LEU A 78 -8.57 -6.15 9.11
N VAL A 79 -8.06 -7.33 8.75
CA VAL A 79 -7.71 -7.66 7.36
C VAL A 79 -8.95 -7.50 6.48
N GLY A 80 -8.80 -6.75 5.38
CA GLY A 80 -9.87 -6.46 4.44
C GLY A 80 -10.61 -5.14 4.70
N MET A 81 -10.37 -4.48 5.85
CA MET A 81 -10.87 -3.12 6.08
C MET A 81 -10.16 -2.13 5.15
N GLN A 82 -10.91 -1.10 4.74
CA GLN A 82 -10.34 0.03 4.00
C GLN A 82 -9.57 0.93 4.99
N LEU A 83 -8.42 1.43 4.53
CA LEU A 83 -7.63 2.44 5.24
C LEU A 83 -7.48 3.74 4.45
N GLY A 84 -7.99 3.73 3.22
CA GLY A 84 -7.79 4.79 2.24
C GLY A 84 -7.92 4.30 0.80
N VAL A 85 -8.06 5.27 -0.10
CA VAL A 85 -8.25 5.08 -1.54
C VAL A 85 -7.15 5.78 -2.32
N SER A 86 -6.63 5.13 -3.36
CA SER A 86 -5.70 5.79 -4.29
C SER A 86 -6.45 6.89 -5.04
N ILE A 87 -5.86 8.08 -5.09
CA ILE A 87 -6.41 9.24 -5.82
C ILE A 87 -5.91 9.34 -7.26
N LYS A 88 -5.03 8.43 -7.69
CA LYS A 88 -4.63 8.37 -9.09
C LYS A 88 -5.75 7.79 -9.96
N LYS A 89 -6.28 8.62 -10.86
CA LYS A 89 -7.04 8.12 -12.02
C LYS A 89 -6.11 7.25 -12.85
N HIS A 90 -6.55 6.03 -13.16
CA HIS A 90 -6.00 5.23 -14.25
C HIS A 90 -6.05 6.04 -15.56
N ALA A 91 -4.99 6.79 -15.86
CA ALA A 91 -4.74 7.32 -17.19
C ALA A 91 -4.24 6.14 -18.06
N GLY A 92 -5.15 5.26 -18.50
CA GLY A 92 -4.71 4.15 -19.34
C GLY A 92 -5.66 2.99 -19.64
N VAL A 93 -6.99 3.16 -19.63
CA VAL A 93 -7.90 2.15 -20.25
C VAL A 93 -9.19 2.80 -20.82
N ARG A 94 -9.10 3.98 -21.46
CA ARG A 94 -10.22 4.49 -22.28
C ARG A 94 -9.82 4.86 -23.70
N SER A 95 -8.59 5.32 -23.92
CA SER A 95 -8.10 5.72 -25.25
C SER A 95 -7.90 4.58 -26.26
N LYS A 96 -7.97 3.30 -25.83
CA LYS A 96 -7.81 2.14 -26.75
C LYS A 96 -9.13 1.54 -27.24
N LEU A 97 -10.27 1.89 -26.64
CA LEU A 97 -11.59 1.42 -27.08
C LEU A 97 -12.28 2.39 -28.04
N GLU A 98 -11.97 3.69 -27.98
CA GLU A 98 -12.50 4.69 -28.93
C GLU A 98 -11.87 4.56 -30.33
N ASN A 99 -10.66 4.01 -30.44
CA ASN A 99 -9.96 3.83 -31.73
C ASN A 99 -10.28 2.50 -32.44
N LEU A 100 -11.03 1.58 -31.82
CA LEU A 100 -11.42 0.29 -32.45
C LEU A 100 -12.86 0.31 -32.99
N SER A 101 -13.58 1.42 -32.81
CA SER A 101 -14.95 1.61 -33.31
C SER A 101 -15.00 2.45 -34.60
N ILE A 102 -13.84 2.89 -35.11
CA ILE A 102 -13.70 3.75 -36.30
C ILE A 102 -12.66 3.14 -37.24
N GLU A 103 -12.80 1.86 -37.56
CA GLU A 103 -12.25 1.28 -38.79
C GLU A 103 -13.33 0.37 -39.36
N THR A 104 -14.29 1.00 -40.05
CA THR A 104 -15.17 0.35 -41.04
C THR A 104 -14.52 0.47 -42.41
#